data_AF-A0A897NFB7-F1
#
_entry.id   AF-A0A897NFB7-F1
#
_cell.length_a   1.000
_cell.length_b   1.000
_cell.length_c   1.000
_cell.angle_alpha   90.00
_cell.angle_beta   90.00
_cell.angle_gamma   90.00
#
_symmetry.space_group_name_H-M   'P 1'
#
loop_
_entity.id
_entity.type
_entity.pdbx_description
1 polymer ?
#
loop_
_entity_poly.entity_id
_entity_poly.type
_entity_poly.pdbx_seq_one_letter_code
_entity_poly.pdbx_strand_id
1 'polypeptide(L)'
;MAKLHIEGASDRAEVIKHYLDFIDRRDYSSLDAVMDDIYRETGLDLVNTKNMETTLAKLGLVDQQNRQQLTDYGRDVVEVLLYNDDLFFELLHFTYATAYHRNPCPDRAISWAYYSICDEFRRRAPVNFTDAKQEVVESVMERADRAPDSALDDHGPLSNTSLSNYRRFIEQLDPEVYQDGEVTLRSFAPKEIVLATIDHLYRTDVVSETIDYGDLLELSDETIDTICTILLLQEESVGDVVEHVASMDARLSLTSDYQLRVRLTDPVEINDLA
;
A
#
# COMPACT_ATOMS: atom_id res chain seq x y z
N MET A 1 20.30 2.99 -8.47
CA MET A 1 19.46 2.29 -9.45
C MET A 1 18.11 2.03 -8.80
N ALA A 2 17.08 2.66 -9.35
CA ALA A 2 15.71 2.38 -8.95
C ALA A 2 15.29 0.99 -9.44
N LYS A 3 14.29 0.40 -8.79
CA LYS A 3 13.76 -0.91 -9.17
C LYS A 3 12.25 -0.88 -9.14
N LEU A 4 11.63 -0.96 -10.32
CA LEU A 4 10.17 -1.11 -10.45
C LEU A 4 9.69 -2.54 -10.20
N HIS A 5 10.59 -3.52 -10.22
CA HIS A 5 10.24 -4.93 -10.09
C HIS A 5 9.58 -5.24 -8.74
N ILE A 6 8.34 -5.72 -8.78
CA ILE A 6 7.63 -6.24 -7.61
C ILE A 6 8.03 -7.70 -7.40
N GLU A 7 8.74 -7.94 -6.31
CA GLU A 7 9.29 -9.25 -5.95
C GLU A 7 8.30 -10.07 -5.13
N GLY A 8 8.17 -11.36 -5.46
CA GLY A 8 7.26 -12.24 -4.75
C GLY A 8 7.34 -13.68 -5.22
N ALA A 9 7.14 -14.59 -4.28
CA ALA A 9 6.82 -16.00 -4.55
C ALA A 9 5.37 -16.25 -4.11
N SER A 10 4.85 -17.47 -4.33
CA SER A 10 3.54 -17.86 -3.78
C SER A 10 3.52 -17.57 -2.27
N ASP A 11 2.38 -17.12 -1.77
CA ASP A 11 2.16 -16.85 -0.33
C ASP A 11 3.05 -15.74 0.27
N ARG A 12 3.64 -14.86 -0.57
CA ARG A 12 4.54 -13.79 -0.11
C ARG A 12 3.90 -12.89 0.95
N ALA A 13 2.63 -12.51 0.80
CA ALA A 13 1.94 -11.65 1.77
C ALA A 13 1.84 -12.34 3.14
N GLU A 14 1.42 -13.61 3.15
CA GLU A 14 1.37 -14.46 4.36
C GLU A 14 2.75 -14.62 5.01
N VAL A 15 3.80 -14.84 4.21
CA VAL A 15 5.16 -14.96 4.72
C VAL A 15 5.66 -13.65 5.32
N ILE A 16 5.31 -12.50 4.72
CA ILE A 16 5.64 -11.18 5.29
C ILE A 16 4.93 -11.01 6.64
N LYS A 17 3.63 -11.34 6.72
CA LYS A 17 2.86 -11.31 7.98
C LYS A 17 3.56 -12.08 9.08
N HIS A 18 3.88 -13.35 8.84
CA HIS A 18 4.56 -14.18 9.84
C HIS A 18 5.99 -13.72 10.12
N TYR A 19 6.73 -13.26 9.12
CA TYR A 19 8.08 -12.74 9.31
C TYR A 19 8.08 -11.55 10.27
N LEU A 20 7.21 -10.57 10.04
CA LEU A 20 7.12 -9.38 10.89
C LEU A 20 6.65 -9.73 12.30
N ASP A 21 5.64 -10.60 12.46
CA ASP A 21 5.18 -11.08 13.76
C ASP A 21 6.28 -11.81 14.56
N PHE A 22 7.10 -12.62 13.87
CA PHE A 22 8.13 -13.41 14.54
C PHE A 22 9.27 -12.53 15.04
N ILE A 23 9.74 -11.59 14.21
CA ILE A 23 10.84 -10.69 14.58
C ILE A 23 10.42 -9.62 15.61
N ASP A 24 9.12 -9.37 15.78
CA ASP A 24 8.60 -8.57 16.89
C ASP A 24 8.71 -9.32 18.23
N ARG A 25 8.34 -10.60 18.22
CA ARG A 25 8.23 -11.43 19.43
C ARG A 25 9.55 -12.03 19.89
N ARG A 26 10.55 -12.14 19.01
CA ARG A 26 11.79 -12.88 19.27
C ARG A 26 12.98 -12.22 18.60
N ASP A 27 14.14 -12.37 19.23
CA ASP A 27 15.41 -11.95 18.65
C ASP A 27 15.95 -13.02 17.69
N TYR A 28 16.24 -12.62 16.46
CA TYR A 28 16.86 -13.48 15.45
C TYR A 28 18.19 -12.93 14.97
N SER A 29 19.12 -13.84 14.65
CA SER A 29 20.43 -13.49 14.09
C SER A 29 20.48 -13.50 12.56
N SER A 30 19.47 -14.08 11.89
CA SER A 30 19.43 -14.21 10.44
C SER A 30 18.02 -14.53 9.94
N LEU A 31 17.76 -14.24 8.66
CA LEU A 31 16.54 -14.64 7.96
C LEU A 31 16.27 -16.14 8.05
N ASP A 32 17.29 -16.98 7.84
CA ASP A 32 17.14 -18.45 7.87
C ASP A 32 16.59 -18.93 9.22
N ALA A 33 17.00 -18.31 10.33
CA ALA A 33 16.50 -18.65 11.65
C ALA A 33 15.02 -18.26 11.83
N VAL A 34 14.59 -17.12 11.29
CA VAL A 34 13.17 -16.72 11.28
C VAL A 34 12.36 -17.71 10.46
N MET A 35 12.82 -18.05 9.25
CA MET A 35 12.11 -18.93 8.34
C MET A 35 12.01 -20.36 8.85
N ASP A 36 13.04 -20.87 9.53
CA ASP A 36 12.99 -22.17 10.21
C ASP A 36 11.88 -22.23 11.25
N ASP A 37 11.72 -21.17 12.05
CA ASP A 37 10.68 -21.12 13.08
C ASP A 37 9.28 -20.91 12.46
N ILE A 38 9.15 -20.08 11.41
CA ILE A 38 7.90 -19.97 10.65
C ILE A 38 7.50 -21.34 10.10
N TYR A 39 8.40 -22.06 9.44
CA TYR A 39 8.12 -23.38 8.90
C TYR A 39 7.65 -24.36 9.99
N ARG A 40 8.33 -24.38 11.15
CA ARG A 40 7.98 -25.25 12.28
C ARG A 40 6.60 -24.95 12.85
N GLU A 41 6.18 -23.69 12.88
CA GLU A 41 4.94 -23.27 13.55
C GLU A 41 3.74 -23.19 12.63
N THR A 42 3.92 -22.80 11.36
CA THR A 42 2.82 -22.59 10.41
C THR A 42 2.75 -23.66 9.33
N GLY A 43 3.84 -24.41 9.11
CA GLY A 43 3.95 -25.36 8.00
C GLY A 43 4.09 -24.70 6.63
N LEU A 44 4.20 -23.37 6.56
CA LEU A 44 4.53 -22.66 5.32
C LEU A 44 5.96 -23.01 4.92
N ASP A 45 6.09 -23.78 3.82
CA ASP A 45 7.38 -24.22 3.27
C ASP A 45 8.31 -23.03 3.01
N LEU A 46 9.61 -23.28 2.83
CA LEU A 46 10.63 -22.27 2.51
C LEU A 46 10.30 -21.60 1.16
N VAL A 47 9.34 -20.68 1.19
CA VAL A 47 8.97 -19.80 0.10
C VAL A 47 10.24 -19.05 -0.29
N ASN A 48 10.42 -18.81 -1.58
CA ASN A 48 11.54 -18.01 -2.05
C ASN A 48 11.47 -16.60 -1.42
N THR A 49 12.23 -16.39 -0.34
CA THR A 49 12.37 -15.13 0.43
C THR A 49 13.35 -14.15 -0.19
N LYS A 50 13.86 -14.45 -1.40
CA LYS A 50 14.84 -13.61 -2.07
C LYS A 50 14.37 -12.16 -2.10
N ASN A 51 15.24 -11.30 -1.58
CA ASN A 51 15.08 -9.86 -1.50
C ASN A 51 13.87 -9.36 -0.69
N MET A 52 13.14 -10.24 0.01
CA MET A 52 12.00 -9.87 0.85
C MET A 52 12.41 -8.85 1.91
N GLU A 53 13.43 -9.15 2.70
CA GLU A 53 13.93 -8.23 3.74
C GLU A 53 14.42 -6.89 3.15
N THR A 54 15.02 -6.93 1.96
CA THR A 54 15.45 -5.71 1.26
C THR A 54 14.23 -4.85 0.91
N THR A 55 13.16 -5.47 0.43
CA THR A 55 11.90 -4.77 0.12
C THR A 55 11.25 -4.22 1.38
N LEU A 56 11.16 -5.00 2.46
CA LEU A 56 10.62 -4.54 3.74
C LEU A 56 11.43 -3.37 4.32
N ALA A 57 12.76 -3.39 4.19
CA ALA A 57 13.62 -2.28 4.63
C ALA A 57 13.39 -1.01 3.80
N LYS A 58 13.15 -1.16 2.48
CA LYS A 58 12.84 -0.04 1.57
C LYS A 58 11.47 0.59 1.85
N LEU A 59 10.49 -0.23 2.24
CA LEU A 59 9.19 0.21 2.73
C LEU A 59 9.27 0.84 4.13
N GLY A 60 10.40 0.67 4.82
CA GLY A 60 10.61 1.20 6.16
C GLY A 60 9.94 0.39 7.26
N LEU A 61 9.63 -0.89 7.03
CA LEU A 61 9.05 -1.81 8.03
C LEU A 61 10.13 -2.46 8.90
N VAL A 62 11.32 -2.69 8.36
CA VAL A 62 12.48 -3.22 9.10
C VAL A 62 13.68 -2.30 8.96
N ASP A 63 14.58 -2.34 9.92
CA ASP A 63 15.80 -1.53 9.90
C ASP A 63 16.71 -1.91 8.73
N GLN A 64 17.39 -0.90 8.14
CA GLN A 64 18.23 -1.13 6.97
C GLN A 64 19.51 -1.89 7.29
N GLN A 65 20.06 -1.71 8.49
CA GLN A 65 21.31 -2.32 8.96
C GLN A 65 21.05 -3.69 9.58
N ASN A 66 19.95 -3.82 10.32
CA ASN A 66 19.50 -5.07 10.94
C ASN A 66 18.05 -5.38 10.58
N ARG A 67 17.85 -6.15 9.52
CA ARG A 67 16.52 -6.44 8.96
C ARG A 67 15.71 -7.44 9.80
N GLN A 68 16.29 -7.95 10.88
CA GLN A 68 15.63 -8.73 11.93
C GLN A 68 15.04 -7.81 13.02
N GLN A 69 15.12 -6.49 12.87
CA GLN A 69 14.51 -5.53 13.78
C GLN A 69 13.49 -4.68 13.05
N LEU A 70 12.32 -4.53 13.67
CA LEU A 70 11.30 -3.59 13.21
C LEU A 70 11.75 -2.15 13.45
N THR A 71 11.40 -1.28 12.51
CA THR A 71 11.36 0.18 12.75
C THR A 71 10.16 0.51 13.64
N ASP A 72 10.04 1.76 14.10
CA ASP A 72 8.84 2.20 14.83
C ASP A 72 7.58 2.01 13.98
N TYR A 73 7.60 2.41 12.70
CA TYR A 73 6.50 2.17 11.75
C TYR A 73 6.20 0.67 11.55
N GLY A 74 7.23 -0.17 11.52
CA GLY A 74 7.08 -1.62 11.42
C GLY A 74 6.41 -2.24 12.63
N ARG A 75 6.75 -1.76 13.84
CA ARG A 75 6.08 -2.18 15.08
C ARG A 75 4.62 -1.79 15.05
N ASP A 76 4.31 -0.55 14.65
CA ASP A 76 2.92 -0.09 14.58
C ASP A 76 2.07 -0.95 13.65
N VAL A 77 2.62 -1.35 12.49
CA VAL A 77 1.94 -2.27 11.55
C VAL A 77 1.73 -3.67 12.14
N VAL A 78 2.68 -4.18 12.93
CA VAL A 78 2.55 -5.48 13.62
C VAL A 78 1.60 -5.40 14.81
N GLU A 79 1.52 -4.27 15.51
CA GLU A 79 0.53 -4.09 16.58
C GLU A 79 -0.88 -4.27 16.01
N VAL A 80 -1.19 -3.69 14.85
CA VAL A 80 -2.48 -3.88 14.18
C VAL A 80 -2.75 -5.34 13.84
N LEU A 81 -1.74 -6.08 13.40
CA LEU A 81 -1.85 -7.52 13.14
C LEU A 81 -2.32 -8.30 14.39
N LEU A 82 -1.93 -7.89 15.60
CA LEU A 82 -2.37 -8.56 16.84
C LEU A 82 -3.87 -8.40 17.12
N TYR A 83 -4.52 -7.39 16.53
CA TYR A 83 -5.93 -7.10 16.73
C TYR A 83 -6.81 -7.51 15.55
N ASN A 84 -6.33 -7.33 14.31
CA ASN A 84 -7.07 -7.62 13.09
C ASN A 84 -6.15 -8.08 11.96
N ASP A 85 -6.18 -9.38 11.70
CA ASP A 85 -5.41 -10.05 10.65
C ASP A 85 -5.71 -9.51 9.24
N ASP A 86 -6.97 -9.16 8.94
CA ASP A 86 -7.38 -8.69 7.62
C ASP A 86 -6.89 -7.24 7.38
N LEU A 87 -6.94 -6.43 8.44
CA LEU A 87 -6.45 -5.04 8.39
C LEU A 87 -4.94 -4.96 8.15
N PHE A 88 -4.17 -6.00 8.55
CA PHE A 88 -2.74 -6.07 8.22
C PHE A 88 -2.48 -6.04 6.71
N PHE A 89 -3.25 -6.79 5.91
CA PHE A 89 -3.05 -6.82 4.46
C PHE A 89 -3.42 -5.50 3.80
N GLU A 90 -4.46 -4.84 4.32
CA GLU A 90 -4.82 -3.49 3.91
C GLU A 90 -3.70 -2.48 4.21
N LEU A 91 -3.11 -2.54 5.41
CA LEU A 91 -1.98 -1.69 5.79
C LEU A 91 -0.73 -1.98 4.96
N LEU A 92 -0.49 -3.24 4.61
CA LEU A 92 0.60 -3.64 3.74
C LEU A 92 0.40 -3.05 2.34
N HIS A 93 -0.80 -3.18 1.77
CA HIS A 93 -1.18 -2.55 0.49
C HIS A 93 -1.01 -1.03 0.54
N PHE A 94 -1.57 -0.38 1.55
CA PHE A 94 -1.43 1.06 1.78
C PHE A 94 0.04 1.50 1.90
N THR A 95 0.86 0.73 2.61
CA THR A 95 2.31 0.99 2.72
C THR A 95 3.00 0.91 1.36
N TYR A 96 2.69 -0.11 0.55
CA TYR A 96 3.21 -0.21 -0.81
C TYR A 96 2.75 0.96 -1.68
N ALA A 97 1.47 1.32 -1.63
CA ALA A 97 0.88 2.37 -2.46
C ALA A 97 1.38 3.78 -2.12
N THR A 98 1.76 4.05 -0.86
CA THR A 98 2.04 5.42 -0.40
C THR A 98 3.51 5.70 -0.09
N ALA A 99 4.35 4.68 0.11
CA ALA A 99 5.72 4.90 0.59
C ALA A 99 6.56 5.78 -0.34
N TYR A 100 6.37 5.72 -1.66
CA TYR A 100 7.09 6.60 -2.59
C TYR A 100 6.74 8.07 -2.37
N HIS A 101 5.45 8.41 -2.35
CA HIS A 101 4.97 9.78 -2.18
C HIS A 101 5.37 10.39 -0.84
N ARG A 102 5.53 9.57 0.22
CA ARG A 102 6.05 10.04 1.51
C ARG A 102 7.54 10.41 1.49
N ASN A 103 8.34 9.81 0.62
CA ASN A 103 9.78 10.09 0.50
C ASN A 103 10.28 9.62 -0.87
N PRO A 104 10.11 10.43 -1.93
CA PRO A 104 10.50 10.04 -3.28
C PRO A 104 12.00 9.76 -3.36
N CYS A 105 12.36 8.51 -3.63
CA CYS A 105 13.75 8.11 -3.81
C CYS A 105 13.87 6.80 -4.60
N PRO A 106 15.05 6.51 -5.20
CA PRO A 106 15.24 5.30 -5.98
C PRO A 106 14.96 4.00 -5.21
N ASP A 107 15.16 4.01 -3.89
CA ASP A 107 14.89 2.85 -3.05
C ASP A 107 13.41 2.51 -2.95
N ARG A 108 12.54 3.53 -3.07
CA ARG A 108 11.08 3.39 -3.02
C ARG A 108 10.42 3.33 -4.40
N ALA A 109 11.18 3.26 -5.49
CA ALA A 109 10.64 3.15 -6.84
C ALA A 109 9.72 1.92 -7.04
N ILE A 110 9.87 0.87 -6.23
CA ILE A 110 8.93 -0.26 -6.20
C ILE A 110 7.52 0.16 -5.77
N SER A 111 7.41 1.09 -4.82
CA SER A 111 6.13 1.66 -4.36
C SER A 111 5.52 2.58 -5.41
N TRP A 112 6.34 3.34 -6.14
CA TRP A 112 5.87 4.10 -7.30
C TRP A 112 5.28 3.17 -8.38
N ALA A 113 5.97 2.05 -8.67
CA ALA A 113 5.48 1.05 -9.61
C ALA A 113 4.17 0.42 -9.11
N TYR A 114 4.10 0.08 -7.83
CA TYR A 114 2.91 -0.48 -7.20
C TYR A 114 1.71 0.47 -7.34
N TYR A 115 1.86 1.73 -6.94
CA TYR A 115 0.83 2.76 -7.10
C TYR A 115 0.40 2.92 -8.56
N SER A 116 1.35 2.99 -9.49
CA SER A 116 1.06 3.15 -10.91
C SER A 116 0.32 1.93 -11.49
N ILE A 117 0.62 0.73 -11.01
CA ILE A 117 -0.12 -0.48 -11.37
C ILE A 117 -1.55 -0.44 -10.82
N CYS A 118 -1.75 0.03 -9.57
CA CYS A 118 -3.10 0.25 -9.01
C CYS A 118 -3.91 1.21 -9.88
N ASP A 119 -3.32 2.35 -10.27
CA ASP A 119 -3.97 3.36 -11.11
C ASP A 119 -4.36 2.79 -12.48
N GLU A 120 -3.48 2.03 -13.12
CA GLU A 120 -3.76 1.41 -14.42
C GLU A 120 -4.86 0.35 -14.37
N PHE A 121 -4.89 -0.48 -13.32
CA PHE A 121 -5.99 -1.44 -13.14
C PHE A 121 -7.29 -0.73 -12.77
N ARG A 122 -7.25 0.29 -11.93
CA ARG A 122 -8.42 1.10 -11.56
C ARG A 122 -9.10 1.69 -12.78
N ARG A 123 -8.34 2.32 -13.68
CA ARG A 123 -8.89 2.92 -14.91
C ARG A 123 -9.48 1.90 -15.89
N ARG A 124 -9.08 0.63 -15.79
CA ARG A 124 -9.54 -0.46 -16.68
C ARG A 124 -10.67 -1.29 -16.06
N ALA A 125 -10.82 -1.26 -14.75
CA ALA A 125 -11.75 -2.12 -14.03
C ALA A 125 -13.21 -1.86 -14.45
N PRO A 126 -14.04 -2.91 -14.56
CA PRO A 126 -13.70 -4.32 -14.41
C PRO A 126 -12.89 -4.85 -15.60
N VAL A 127 -11.84 -5.63 -15.34
CA VAL A 127 -10.95 -6.15 -16.39
C VAL A 127 -10.35 -7.51 -16.07
N ASN A 128 -10.25 -8.38 -17.08
CA ASN A 128 -9.50 -9.63 -16.94
C ASN A 128 -8.02 -9.34 -16.69
N PHE A 129 -7.51 -9.80 -15.55
CA PHE A 129 -6.14 -9.51 -15.12
C PHE A 129 -5.11 -10.01 -16.12
N THR A 130 -5.29 -11.24 -16.64
CA THR A 130 -4.28 -11.90 -17.51
C THR A 130 -4.18 -11.19 -18.84
N ASP A 131 -5.31 -10.78 -19.41
CA ASP A 131 -5.37 -10.11 -20.70
C ASP A 131 -4.76 -8.70 -20.62
N ALA A 132 -4.97 -7.98 -19.52
CA ALA A 132 -4.48 -6.60 -19.35
C ALA A 132 -3.00 -6.48 -18.97
N LYS A 133 -2.32 -7.55 -18.54
CA LYS A 133 -0.98 -7.44 -17.92
C LYS A 133 0.04 -6.72 -18.79
N GLN A 134 0.10 -7.08 -20.06
CA GLN A 134 1.13 -6.54 -20.96
C GLN A 134 0.93 -5.04 -21.19
N GLU A 135 -0.32 -4.61 -21.40
CA GLU A 135 -0.66 -3.20 -21.58
C GLU A 135 -0.38 -2.38 -20.32
N VAL A 136 -0.66 -2.94 -19.13
CA VAL A 136 -0.34 -2.29 -17.86
C VAL A 136 1.18 -2.15 -17.68
N VAL A 137 1.97 -3.19 -18.01
CA VAL A 137 3.44 -3.09 -17.97
C VAL A 137 3.95 -1.99 -18.89
N GLU A 138 3.47 -1.96 -20.13
CA GLU A 138 3.88 -0.97 -21.13
C GLU A 138 3.52 0.45 -20.69
N SER A 139 2.30 0.66 -20.20
CA SER A 139 1.84 1.97 -19.72
C SER A 139 2.64 2.47 -18.51
N VAL A 140 2.90 1.62 -17.52
CA VAL A 140 3.69 1.99 -16.33
C VAL A 140 5.14 2.28 -16.71
N MET A 141 5.74 1.51 -17.63
CA MET A 141 7.09 1.78 -18.12
C MET A 141 7.17 3.10 -18.90
N GLU A 142 6.20 3.37 -19.79
CA GLU A 142 6.13 4.63 -20.53
C GLU A 142 5.95 5.83 -19.60
N ARG A 143 5.19 5.67 -18.49
CA ARG A 143 5.06 6.69 -17.45
C ARG A 143 6.38 6.89 -16.69
N ALA A 144 7.14 5.83 -16.43
CA ALA A 144 8.42 5.90 -15.75
C ALA A 144 9.49 6.60 -16.63
N ASP A 145 9.55 6.25 -17.92
CA ASP A 145 10.47 6.85 -18.91
C ASP A 145 10.23 8.37 -19.07
N ARG A 146 9.01 8.84 -18.82
CA ARG A 146 8.60 10.25 -18.94
C ARG A 146 8.55 10.99 -17.60
N ALA A 147 8.77 10.30 -16.48
CA ALA A 147 8.67 10.92 -15.18
C ALA A 147 9.78 11.99 -15.05
N PRO A 148 9.44 13.22 -14.61
CA PRO A 148 10.45 14.26 -14.39
C PRO A 148 11.31 14.01 -13.15
N ASP A 149 10.99 12.98 -12.38
CA ASP A 149 11.63 12.67 -11.10
C ASP A 149 12.93 11.88 -11.30
N SER A 150 14.05 12.51 -10.93
CA SER A 150 15.38 11.89 -10.96
C SER A 150 15.50 10.59 -10.16
N ALA A 151 14.59 10.32 -9.22
CA ALA A 151 14.52 9.04 -8.53
C ALA A 151 14.22 7.86 -9.48
N LEU A 152 13.69 8.13 -10.68
CA LEU A 152 13.30 7.14 -11.67
C LEU A 152 14.22 7.08 -12.91
N ASP A 153 15.23 7.95 -13.06
CA ASP A 153 16.11 8.00 -14.24
C ASP A 153 16.76 6.65 -14.65
N ASP A 154 16.89 5.72 -13.70
CA ASP A 154 17.43 4.36 -13.89
C ASP A 154 16.52 3.33 -13.19
N HIS A 155 15.23 3.33 -13.57
CA HIS A 155 14.17 2.57 -12.90
C HIS A 155 14.20 1.05 -13.09
N GLY A 156 15.00 0.56 -14.05
CA GLY A 156 15.03 -0.85 -14.41
C GLY A 156 13.69 -1.36 -14.98
N PRO A 157 13.60 -2.63 -15.39
CA PRO A 157 12.43 -3.15 -16.07
C PRO A 157 11.30 -3.53 -15.10
N LEU A 158 10.07 -3.26 -15.50
CA LEU A 158 8.85 -3.91 -15.01
C LEU A 158 8.50 -5.09 -15.94
N SER A 159 7.86 -6.13 -15.40
CA SER A 159 7.54 -7.35 -16.15
C SER A 159 6.21 -7.97 -15.75
N ASN A 160 5.68 -8.86 -16.59
CA ASN A 160 4.49 -9.64 -16.27
C ASN A 160 4.65 -10.48 -14.99
N THR A 161 5.87 -10.91 -14.64
CA THR A 161 6.12 -11.57 -13.35
C THR A 161 5.88 -10.62 -12.19
N SER A 162 6.26 -9.35 -12.32
CA SER A 162 6.00 -8.30 -11.32
C SER A 162 4.50 -8.15 -11.08
N LEU A 163 3.70 -8.13 -12.16
CA LEU A 163 2.24 -8.06 -12.03
C LEU A 163 1.67 -9.33 -11.39
N SER A 164 2.16 -10.52 -11.71
CA SER A 164 1.75 -11.74 -11.00
C SER A 164 2.03 -11.65 -9.49
N ASN A 165 3.10 -10.96 -9.09
CA ASN A 165 3.44 -10.76 -7.69
C ASN A 165 2.55 -9.69 -7.05
N TYR A 166 2.30 -8.57 -7.76
CA TYR A 166 1.33 -7.54 -7.35
C TYR A 166 -0.05 -8.15 -7.05
N ARG A 167 -0.53 -9.02 -7.94
CA ARG A 167 -1.82 -9.72 -7.80
C ARG A 167 -1.97 -10.40 -6.44
N ARG A 168 -0.90 -11.01 -5.93
CA ARG A 168 -0.90 -11.72 -4.64
C ARG A 168 -1.11 -10.81 -3.43
N PHE A 169 -0.84 -9.51 -3.56
CA PHE A 169 -1.12 -8.56 -2.49
C PHE A 169 -2.58 -8.11 -2.53
N ILE A 170 -3.10 -7.82 -3.74
CA ILE A 170 -4.48 -7.35 -3.88
C ILE A 170 -5.52 -8.47 -3.69
N GLU A 171 -5.11 -9.73 -3.89
CA GLU A 171 -5.90 -10.94 -3.56
C GLU A 171 -6.25 -11.05 -2.08
N GLN A 172 -5.54 -10.37 -1.17
CA GLN A 172 -5.74 -10.45 0.28
C GLN A 172 -6.61 -9.31 0.83
N LEU A 173 -7.09 -8.40 -0.02
CA LEU A 173 -7.86 -7.24 0.42
C LEU A 173 -9.32 -7.62 0.68
N ASP A 174 -9.91 -6.95 1.66
CA ASP A 174 -11.32 -7.11 2.04
C ASP A 174 -12.00 -5.73 2.11
N PRO A 175 -13.02 -5.45 1.28
CA PRO A 175 -13.61 -6.31 0.24
C PRO A 175 -12.67 -6.70 -0.91
N GLU A 176 -12.88 -7.90 -1.47
CA GLU A 176 -12.09 -8.45 -2.56
C GLU A 176 -12.05 -7.53 -3.79
N VAL A 177 -10.85 -7.26 -4.31
CA VAL A 177 -10.62 -6.49 -5.56
C VAL A 177 -10.15 -7.38 -6.72
N TYR A 178 -9.90 -8.66 -6.45
CA TYR A 178 -9.54 -9.65 -7.44
C TYR A 178 -10.28 -10.95 -7.17
N GLN A 179 -11.17 -11.35 -8.08
CA GLN A 179 -11.96 -12.56 -7.98
C GLN A 179 -12.10 -13.20 -9.36
N ASP A 180 -11.98 -14.53 -9.43
CA ASP A 180 -12.17 -15.31 -10.66
C ASP A 180 -11.38 -14.83 -11.90
N GLY A 181 -10.20 -14.24 -11.69
CA GLY A 181 -9.34 -13.75 -12.77
C GLY A 181 -9.58 -12.31 -13.19
N GLU A 182 -10.58 -11.64 -12.62
CA GLU A 182 -10.96 -10.26 -12.89
C GLU A 182 -10.51 -9.33 -11.76
N VAL A 183 -10.05 -8.13 -12.11
CA VAL A 183 -9.87 -7.03 -11.16
C VAL A 183 -11.13 -6.17 -11.18
N THR A 184 -11.72 -5.96 -10.01
CA THR A 184 -12.89 -5.11 -9.79
C THR A 184 -12.58 -4.10 -8.68
N LEU A 185 -13.29 -2.97 -8.68
CA LEU A 185 -13.13 -1.96 -7.63
C LEU A 185 -14.16 -2.19 -6.53
N ARG A 186 -13.72 -1.99 -5.29
CA ARG A 186 -14.58 -2.11 -4.11
C ARG A 186 -15.45 -0.86 -3.95
N SER A 187 -16.61 -1.02 -3.33
CA SER A 187 -17.51 0.08 -2.96
C SER A 187 -17.35 0.54 -1.51
N PHE A 188 -16.45 -0.10 -0.76
CA PHE A 188 -16.16 0.22 0.63
C PHE A 188 -14.69 -0.07 0.94
N ALA A 189 -14.12 0.64 1.92
CA ALA A 189 -12.80 0.35 2.48
C ALA A 189 -12.86 0.49 4.01
N PRO A 190 -12.04 -0.26 4.77
CA PRO A 190 -12.02 -0.16 6.23
C PRO A 190 -11.74 1.27 6.71
N LYS A 191 -12.41 1.70 7.79
CA LYS A 191 -12.34 3.08 8.29
C LYS A 191 -10.90 3.51 8.55
N GLU A 192 -10.08 2.57 9.01
CA GLU A 192 -8.70 2.74 9.39
C GLU A 192 -7.84 3.17 8.19
N ILE A 193 -8.09 2.52 7.05
CA ILE A 193 -7.34 2.72 5.82
C ILE A 193 -7.82 3.98 5.11
N VAL A 194 -9.13 4.30 5.22
CA VAL A 194 -9.66 5.59 4.77
C VAL A 194 -9.01 6.72 5.55
N LEU A 195 -8.97 6.64 6.88
CA LEU A 195 -8.31 7.66 7.73
C LEU A 195 -6.83 7.80 7.39
N ALA A 196 -6.11 6.68 7.26
CA ALA A 196 -4.69 6.68 6.87
C ALA A 196 -4.49 7.30 5.48
N THR A 197 -5.41 7.04 4.54
CA THR A 197 -5.36 7.63 3.19
C THR A 197 -5.62 9.14 3.23
N ILE A 198 -6.59 9.62 4.00
CA ILE A 198 -6.79 11.07 4.17
C ILE A 198 -5.58 11.71 4.85
N ASP A 199 -5.05 11.12 5.92
CA ASP A 199 -3.84 11.60 6.59
C ASP A 199 -2.64 11.66 5.63
N HIS A 200 -2.48 10.66 4.75
CA HIS A 200 -1.46 10.67 3.71
C HIS A 200 -1.55 11.89 2.78
N LEU A 201 -2.77 12.32 2.42
CA LEU A 201 -2.98 13.52 1.61
C LEU A 201 -2.60 14.81 2.35
N TYR A 202 -2.80 14.87 3.68
CA TYR A 202 -2.31 15.99 4.50
C TYR A 202 -0.78 15.99 4.63
N ARG A 203 -0.14 14.82 4.70
CA ARG A 203 1.31 14.69 4.91
C ARG A 203 2.17 14.82 3.65
N THR A 204 1.57 14.86 2.46
CA THR A 204 2.31 14.82 1.19
C THR A 204 1.83 15.89 0.21
N ASP A 205 2.63 16.15 -0.82
CA ASP A 205 2.33 17.11 -1.88
C ASP A 205 1.73 16.45 -3.14
N VAL A 206 1.16 15.25 -2.99
CA VAL A 206 0.72 14.40 -4.12
C VAL A 206 -0.45 15.00 -4.91
N VAL A 207 -1.33 15.77 -4.27
CA VAL A 207 -2.53 16.38 -4.89
C VAL A 207 -2.61 17.89 -4.74
N SER A 208 -1.87 18.46 -3.78
CA SER A 208 -1.80 19.91 -3.51
C SER A 208 -0.55 20.21 -2.71
N GLU A 209 -0.21 21.50 -2.52
CA GLU A 209 0.75 21.86 -1.47
C GLU A 209 0.29 21.24 -0.13
N THR A 210 1.26 20.84 0.70
CA THR A 210 1.00 20.21 2.01
C THR A 210 0.04 21.07 2.82
N ILE A 211 -1.09 20.49 3.21
CA ILE A 211 -2.16 21.16 3.94
C ILE A 211 -1.94 20.94 5.43
N ASP A 212 -2.05 22.00 6.23
CA ASP A 212 -1.97 21.88 7.68
C ASP A 212 -3.21 21.17 8.24
N TYR A 213 -3.02 20.34 9.26
CA TYR A 213 -4.15 19.73 9.97
C TYR A 213 -5.09 20.81 10.53
N GLY A 214 -6.39 20.59 10.38
CA GLY A 214 -7.44 21.56 10.69
C GLY A 214 -7.89 22.41 9.49
N ASP A 215 -7.11 22.48 8.41
CA ASP A 215 -7.55 23.13 7.18
C ASP A 215 -8.41 22.20 6.32
N LEU A 216 -9.19 22.80 5.40
CA LEU A 216 -10.08 22.05 4.50
C LEU A 216 -9.28 21.57 3.29
N LEU A 217 -9.24 20.24 3.09
CA LEU A 217 -8.80 19.60 1.86
C LEU A 217 -10.00 19.43 0.93
N GLU A 218 -9.90 19.95 -0.29
CA GLU A 218 -10.92 19.77 -1.32
C GLU A 218 -10.78 18.41 -2.00
N LEU A 219 -11.88 17.66 -2.09
CA LEU A 219 -11.92 16.42 -2.87
C LEU A 219 -12.12 16.77 -4.35
N SER A 220 -11.07 17.32 -4.96
CA SER A 220 -10.97 17.54 -6.41
C SER A 220 -10.88 16.21 -7.18
N ASP A 221 -11.07 16.24 -8.49
CA ASP A 221 -10.92 15.04 -9.34
C ASP A 221 -9.57 14.34 -9.13
N GLU A 222 -8.47 15.10 -8.95
CA GLU A 222 -7.13 14.56 -8.69
C GLU A 222 -7.02 13.92 -7.28
N THR A 223 -7.67 14.53 -6.29
CA THR A 223 -7.72 14.00 -4.92
C THR A 223 -8.54 12.71 -4.88
N ILE A 224 -9.68 12.70 -5.56
CA ILE A 224 -10.54 11.53 -5.73
C ILE A 224 -9.79 10.41 -6.44
N ASP A 225 -9.10 10.70 -7.56
CA ASP A 225 -8.29 9.73 -8.28
C ASP A 225 -7.20 9.11 -7.40
N THR A 226 -6.57 9.90 -6.54
CA THR A 226 -5.56 9.44 -5.59
C THR A 226 -6.18 8.53 -4.53
N ILE A 227 -7.31 8.91 -3.93
CA ILE A 227 -8.05 8.09 -2.97
C ILE A 227 -8.47 6.77 -3.63
N CYS A 228 -9.08 6.81 -4.81
CA CYS A 228 -9.52 5.64 -5.54
C CYS A 228 -8.35 4.73 -5.94
N THR A 229 -7.17 5.28 -6.21
CA THR A 229 -5.97 4.52 -6.54
C THR A 229 -5.39 3.81 -5.33
N ILE A 230 -5.25 4.52 -4.20
CA ILE A 230 -4.73 3.96 -2.94
C ILE A 230 -5.71 2.94 -2.36
N LEU A 231 -7.01 3.20 -2.49
CA LEU A 231 -8.04 2.32 -1.94
C LEU A 231 -8.58 1.32 -2.95
N LEU A 232 -8.22 1.35 -4.23
CA LEU A 232 -8.88 0.55 -5.28
C LEU A 232 -10.42 0.66 -5.22
N LEU A 233 -10.91 1.87 -4.92
CA LEU A 233 -12.31 2.18 -4.67
C LEU A 233 -13.00 2.67 -5.96
N GLN A 234 -14.30 2.38 -6.08
CA GLN A 234 -15.18 3.01 -7.06
C GLN A 234 -15.32 4.51 -6.78
N GLU A 235 -15.23 5.34 -7.83
CA GLU A 235 -15.26 6.80 -7.71
C GLU A 235 -16.55 7.29 -7.05
N GLU A 236 -17.69 6.72 -7.46
CA GLU A 236 -19.00 7.02 -6.92
C GLU A 236 -19.15 6.69 -5.43
N SER A 237 -18.27 5.83 -4.88
CA SER A 237 -18.31 5.41 -3.48
C SER A 237 -17.48 6.30 -2.56
N VAL A 238 -16.62 7.18 -3.07
CA VAL A 238 -15.72 8.00 -2.25
C VAL A 238 -16.50 8.86 -1.26
N GLY A 239 -17.54 9.56 -1.71
CA GLY A 239 -18.35 10.43 -0.86
C GLY A 239 -18.97 9.67 0.32
N ASP A 240 -19.65 8.56 0.03
CA ASP A 240 -20.34 7.73 1.02
C ASP A 240 -19.36 7.10 2.02
N VAL A 241 -18.21 6.60 1.54
CA VAL A 241 -17.18 5.99 2.40
C VAL A 241 -16.57 7.03 3.33
N VAL A 242 -16.22 8.20 2.83
CA VAL A 242 -15.65 9.27 3.66
C VAL A 242 -16.68 9.80 4.66
N GLU A 243 -17.96 9.93 4.27
CA GLU A 243 -19.05 10.31 5.19
C GLU A 243 -19.27 9.29 6.28
N HIS A 244 -19.25 8.00 5.92
CA HIS A 244 -19.33 6.94 6.90
C HIS A 244 -18.22 7.03 7.95
N VAL A 245 -16.97 7.24 7.51
CA VAL A 245 -15.81 7.36 8.42
C VAL A 245 -15.89 8.62 9.28
N ALA A 246 -16.26 9.76 8.71
CA ALA A 246 -16.45 11.01 9.46
C ALA A 246 -17.57 10.89 10.51
N SER A 247 -18.55 10.02 10.30
CA SER A 247 -19.60 9.74 11.31
C SER A 247 -19.09 8.89 12.49
N MET A 248 -17.96 8.20 12.33
CA MET A 248 -17.38 7.28 13.31
C MET A 248 -16.13 7.82 14.01
N ASP A 249 -15.40 8.75 13.39
CA ASP A 249 -14.17 9.31 13.94
C ASP A 249 -14.23 10.85 14.00
N ALA A 250 -14.11 11.38 15.21
CA ALA A 250 -14.25 12.82 15.47
C ALA A 250 -13.10 13.67 14.88
N ARG A 251 -11.97 13.06 14.48
CA ARG A 251 -10.86 13.76 13.83
C ARG A 251 -11.21 14.17 12.41
N LEU A 252 -12.07 13.39 11.73
CA LEU A 252 -12.47 13.63 10.36
C LEU A 252 -13.85 14.32 10.33
N SER A 253 -13.93 15.44 9.63
CA SER A 253 -15.19 16.16 9.43
C SER A 253 -15.39 16.53 7.97
N LEU A 254 -16.66 16.64 7.57
CA LEU A 254 -17.06 16.98 6.20
C LEU A 254 -17.70 18.35 6.14
N THR A 255 -17.39 19.07 5.06
CA THR A 255 -18.11 20.27 4.65
C THR A 255 -18.50 20.10 3.19
N SER A 256 -19.79 20.27 2.89
CA SER A 256 -20.32 20.17 1.53
C SER A 256 -21.01 21.47 1.16
N ASP A 257 -20.23 22.39 0.58
CA ASP A 257 -20.71 23.66 0.03
C ASP A 257 -20.32 23.71 -1.44
N TYR A 258 -21.17 23.15 -2.31
CA TYR A 258 -20.97 22.96 -3.77
C TYR A 258 -19.86 21.97 -4.18
N GLN A 259 -18.86 21.75 -3.33
CA GLN A 259 -17.83 20.72 -3.46
C GLN A 259 -17.63 20.02 -2.11
N LEU A 260 -17.28 18.74 -2.14
CA LEU A 260 -17.00 17.96 -0.94
C LEU A 260 -15.60 18.31 -0.44
N ARG A 261 -15.51 18.72 0.82
CA ARG A 261 -14.24 19.02 1.50
C ARG A 261 -14.15 18.23 2.79
N VAL A 262 -12.97 17.73 3.07
CA VAL A 262 -12.64 17.03 4.30
C VAL A 262 -11.79 17.92 5.19
N ARG A 263 -11.91 17.76 6.50
CA ARG A 263 -10.99 18.33 7.47
C ARG A 263 -10.56 17.23 8.44
N LEU A 264 -9.25 17.00 8.50
CA LEU A 264 -8.63 16.17 9.50
C LEU A 264 -7.97 17.06 10.56
N THR A 265 -8.37 16.94 11.83
CA THR A 265 -7.90 17.85 12.89
C THR A 265 -6.53 17.50 13.45
N ASP A 266 -6.17 16.22 13.42
CA ASP A 266 -4.97 15.69 14.04
C ASP A 266 -4.38 14.58 13.17
N PRO A 267 -3.05 14.35 13.23
CA PRO A 267 -2.42 13.23 12.56
C PRO A 267 -3.04 11.89 12.98
N VAL A 268 -3.12 10.95 12.03
CA VAL A 268 -3.55 9.58 12.30
C VAL A 268 -2.32 8.69 12.43
N GLU A 269 -2.03 8.22 13.65
CA GLU A 269 -0.97 7.24 13.85
C GLU A 269 -1.51 5.83 13.59
N ILE A 270 -0.67 4.93 13.09
CA ILE A 270 -1.10 3.55 12.76
C ILE A 270 -1.63 2.82 14.02
N ASN A 271 -1.10 3.12 15.20
CA ASN A 271 -1.60 2.56 16.46
C ASN A 271 -2.97 3.09 16.87
N ASP A 272 -3.41 4.23 16.31
CA ASP A 272 -4.78 4.72 16.51
C ASP A 272 -5.81 3.93 15.68
N LEU A 273 -5.33 3.04 14.80
CA LEU A 273 -6.15 2.21 13.92
C LEU A 273 -6.47 0.84 14.53
N ALA A 274 -5.79 0.46 15.62
CA ALA A 274 -5.96 -0.82 16.32
C ALA A 274 -7.00 -0.76 17.46
#